data_AF-A0A290X499-F1
#
_entry.id   AF-A0A290X499-F1
#
_cell.length_a   1.000
_cell.length_b   1.000
_cell.length_c   1.000
_cell.angle_alpha   90.00
_cell.angle_beta   90.00
_cell.angle_gamma   90.00
#
_symmetry.space_group_name_H-M   'P 1'
#
loop_
_entity.id
_entity.type
_entity.pdbx_description
1 polymer ?
#
loop_
_entity_poly.entity_id
_entity_poly.type
_entity_poly.pdbx_seq_one_letter_code
_entity_poly.pdbx_strand_id
1 'polypeptide(L)'
;MKALQTMIFATAVTTATFASPFASAHASLKSSNPVAGTTLPVAPKEIALTFNEKVEVAFSTITLADGQGNVVTAEKAKVDAANPAILRMDVPALSAGSYTVTWAVAGHDGHRRKGDFKFTVK
;
A
#
# COMPACT_ATOMS: atom_id res chain seq x y z
N MET A 1 -11.18 -62.67 42.06
CA MET A 1 -9.87 -62.02 42.15
C MET A 1 -9.61 -61.27 40.85
N LYS A 2 -8.88 -60.17 40.97
CA LYS A 2 -8.87 -58.97 40.11
C LYS A 2 -8.71 -59.17 38.60
N ALA A 3 -9.39 -58.29 37.88
CA ALA A 3 -9.23 -57.97 36.46
C ALA A 3 -7.83 -57.43 36.14
N LEU A 4 -7.38 -57.61 34.89
CA LEU A 4 -6.68 -56.54 34.18
C LEU A 4 -6.78 -56.76 32.66
N GLN A 5 -7.75 -56.10 32.03
CA GLN A 5 -7.73 -55.88 30.58
C GLN A 5 -6.70 -54.80 30.28
N THR A 6 -5.59 -55.18 29.66
CA THR A 6 -4.58 -54.22 29.21
C THR A 6 -5.06 -53.56 27.92
N MET A 7 -5.75 -52.42 28.04
CA MET A 7 -5.87 -51.46 26.95
C MET A 7 -4.62 -50.58 26.95
N ILE A 8 -3.77 -50.70 25.93
CA ILE A 8 -2.79 -49.66 25.62
C ILE A 8 -3.40 -48.80 24.52
N PHE A 9 -3.73 -47.57 24.88
CA PHE A 9 -4.20 -46.52 23.99
C PHE A 9 -3.16 -46.27 22.89
N ALA A 10 -3.55 -46.43 21.63
CA ALA A 10 -2.80 -45.90 20.51
C ALA A 10 -3.03 -44.38 20.46
N THR A 11 -2.10 -43.61 21.01
CA THR A 11 -2.13 -42.15 20.93
C THR A 11 -1.80 -41.73 19.50
N ALA A 12 -2.83 -41.49 18.68
CA ALA A 12 -2.66 -40.86 17.38
C ALA A 12 -2.20 -39.42 17.61
N VAL A 13 -0.91 -39.14 17.39
CA VAL A 13 -0.39 -37.77 17.35
C VAL A 13 -0.83 -37.16 16.03
N THR A 14 -1.96 -36.46 16.03
CA THR A 14 -2.38 -35.64 14.90
C THR A 14 -1.44 -34.44 14.83
N THR A 15 -0.47 -34.46 13.93
CA THR A 15 0.35 -33.30 13.62
C THR A 15 -0.52 -32.26 12.91
N ALA A 16 -1.11 -31.35 13.68
CA ALA A 16 -1.74 -30.15 13.14
C ALA A 16 -0.62 -29.29 12.53
N THR A 17 -0.45 -29.36 11.21
CA THR A 17 0.40 -28.44 10.47
C THR A 17 -0.24 -27.06 10.51
N PHE A 18 0.22 -26.21 11.43
CA PHE A 18 -0.09 -24.79 11.40
C PHE A 18 0.54 -24.19 10.15
N ALA A 19 -0.18 -24.20 9.04
CA ALA A 19 0.10 -23.33 7.91
C ALA A 19 -0.21 -21.91 8.38
N SER A 20 0.79 -21.22 8.92
CA SER A 20 0.66 -19.81 9.26
C SER A 20 0.44 -19.04 7.95
N PRO A 21 -0.72 -18.40 7.73
CA PRO A 21 -0.87 -17.56 6.55
C PRO A 21 0.20 -16.47 6.65
N PHE A 22 0.97 -16.28 5.59
CA PHE A 22 1.86 -15.12 5.46
C PHE A 22 0.99 -13.87 5.45
N ALA A 23 0.63 -13.36 6.64
CA ALA A 23 -0.01 -12.07 6.78
C ALA A 23 1.03 -11.02 6.35
N SER A 24 0.75 -10.31 5.25
CA SER A 24 1.57 -9.17 4.85
C SER A 24 1.37 -8.08 5.91
N ALA A 25 2.34 -7.95 6.82
CA ALA A 25 2.34 -6.87 7.80
C ALA A 25 2.58 -5.49 7.18
N HIS A 26 3.16 -5.45 5.97
CA HIS A 26 3.61 -4.23 5.33
C HIS A 26 2.58 -3.67 4.33
N ALA A 27 2.43 -2.35 4.38
CA ALA A 27 1.63 -1.60 3.42
C ALA A 27 2.17 -1.77 2.00
N SER A 28 1.32 -2.21 1.10
CA SER A 28 1.61 -2.49 -0.30
C SER A 28 0.62 -1.76 -1.20
N LEU A 29 1.13 -1.03 -2.20
CA LEU A 29 0.30 -0.32 -3.16
C LEU A 29 -0.52 -1.33 -3.99
N LYS A 30 -1.84 -1.15 -4.02
CA LYS A 30 -2.79 -1.98 -4.77
C LYS A 30 -3.22 -1.32 -6.08
N SER A 31 -3.41 -0.01 -6.06
CA SER A 31 -3.76 0.77 -7.26
C SER A 31 -3.38 2.23 -7.09
N SER A 32 -3.27 2.92 -8.23
CA SER A 32 -3.03 4.36 -8.30
C SER A 32 -4.01 5.02 -9.26
N ASN A 33 -4.37 6.26 -8.96
CA ASN A 33 -4.99 7.20 -9.89
C ASN A 33 -4.14 8.47 -9.88
N PRO A 34 -3.52 8.89 -10.99
CA PRO A 34 -3.49 8.24 -12.30
C PRO A 34 -2.94 6.81 -12.26
N VAL A 35 -3.40 5.97 -13.18
CA VAL A 35 -2.87 4.61 -13.32
C VAL A 35 -1.42 4.69 -13.81
N ALA A 36 -0.54 3.89 -13.21
CA ALA A 36 0.87 3.84 -13.57
C ALA A 36 1.08 3.59 -15.08
N GLY A 37 1.95 4.40 -15.69
CA GLY A 37 2.29 4.35 -17.11
C GLY A 37 1.26 4.98 -18.05
N THR A 38 0.16 5.54 -17.54
CA THR A 38 -0.86 6.13 -18.41
C THR A 38 -0.46 7.49 -18.96
N THR A 39 -1.01 7.80 -20.13
CA THR A 39 -0.96 9.13 -20.72
C THR A 39 -2.35 9.75 -20.67
N LEU A 40 -2.47 10.87 -19.96
CA LEU A 40 -3.71 11.60 -19.75
C LEU A 40 -3.82 12.76 -20.75
N PRO A 41 -5.03 13.01 -21.31
CA PRO A 41 -5.26 14.18 -22.16
C PRO A 41 -5.34 15.49 -21.37
N VAL A 42 -5.53 15.41 -20.05
CA VAL A 42 -5.66 16.56 -19.15
C VAL A 42 -4.97 16.22 -17.83
N ALA A 43 -4.33 17.21 -17.21
CA ALA A 43 -3.72 17.06 -15.89
C ALA A 43 -4.75 16.56 -14.85
N PRO A 44 -4.39 15.59 -13.99
CA PRO A 44 -5.25 15.17 -12.90
C PRO A 44 -5.33 16.28 -11.84
N LYS A 45 -6.45 16.37 -11.14
CA LYS A 45 -6.62 17.29 -10.00
C LYS A 45 -6.05 16.74 -8.69
N GLU A 46 -5.85 15.42 -8.63
CA GLU A 46 -5.42 14.71 -7.43
C GLU A 46 -4.63 13.45 -7.84
N ILE A 47 -3.68 13.05 -6.99
CA ILE A 47 -3.13 11.70 -6.97
C ILE A 47 -3.75 10.93 -5.81
N ALA A 48 -4.32 9.75 -6.09
CA ALA A 48 -4.87 8.85 -5.09
C ALA A 48 -4.18 7.47 -5.16
N LEU A 49 -3.67 7.01 -4.03
CA LEU A 49 -2.95 5.75 -3.88
C LEU A 49 -3.72 4.85 -2.92
N THR A 50 -4.13 3.67 -3.38
CA THR A 50 -4.85 2.70 -2.55
C THR A 50 -3.91 1.60 -2.10
N PHE A 51 -3.87 1.34 -0.80
CA PHE A 51 -3.05 0.30 -0.18
C PHE A 51 -3.91 -0.88 0.26
N ASN A 52 -3.27 -1.99 0.64
CA ASN A 52 -3.93 -3.19 1.17
C ASN A 52 -4.42 -3.03 2.62
N GLU A 53 -4.05 -1.94 3.28
CA GLU A 53 -4.34 -1.68 4.69
C GLU A 53 -4.45 -0.17 4.96
N LYS A 54 -4.89 0.18 6.17
CA LYS A 54 -4.98 1.57 6.61
C LYS A 54 -3.60 2.21 6.70
N VAL A 55 -3.52 3.48 6.34
CA VAL A 55 -2.27 4.24 6.29
C VAL A 55 -2.17 5.23 7.45
N GLU A 56 -1.01 5.26 8.11
CA GLU A 56 -0.69 6.28 9.11
C GLU A 56 -0.20 7.56 8.42
N VAL A 57 -1.09 8.53 8.25
CA VAL A 57 -0.85 9.76 7.47
C VAL A 57 0.34 10.58 8.01
N ALA A 58 0.53 10.62 9.33
CA ALA A 58 1.62 11.38 9.96
C ALA A 58 3.01 10.88 9.55
N PHE A 59 3.09 9.64 9.08
CA PHE A 59 4.33 9.01 8.66
C PHE A 59 4.40 8.74 7.15
N SER A 60 3.43 9.26 6.38
CA SER A 60 3.24 8.94 4.98
C SER A 60 3.31 10.19 4.09
N THR A 61 3.86 10.03 2.88
CA THR A 61 4.13 11.14 1.95
C THR A 61 3.87 10.72 0.51
N ILE A 62 3.43 11.69 -0.30
CA ILE A 62 3.42 11.63 -1.76
C ILE A 62 4.25 12.83 -2.25
N THR A 63 5.05 12.63 -3.30
CA THR A 63 5.83 13.70 -3.94
C THR A 63 5.66 13.57 -5.44
N LEU A 64 5.39 14.71 -6.10
CA LEU A 64 5.28 14.78 -7.54
C LEU A 64 6.47 15.55 -8.10
N ALA A 65 7.19 14.96 -9.05
CA ALA A 65 8.27 15.60 -9.78
C ALA A 65 7.99 15.63 -11.29
N ASP A 66 8.48 16.65 -11.98
CA ASP A 66 8.42 16.74 -13.44
C ASP A 66 9.49 15.85 -14.12
N GLY A 67 9.51 15.85 -15.45
CA GLY A 67 10.46 15.06 -16.25
C GLY A 67 11.94 15.47 -16.08
N GLN A 68 12.21 16.61 -15.45
CA GLN A 68 13.55 17.10 -15.12
C GLN A 68 13.94 16.77 -13.67
N GLY A 69 13.01 16.21 -12.89
CA GLY A 69 13.21 15.87 -11.47
C GLY A 69 12.90 17.03 -10.53
N ASN A 70 12.37 18.16 -11.02
CA ASN A 70 11.96 19.26 -10.15
C ASN A 70 10.68 18.88 -9.41
N VAL A 71 10.65 19.10 -8.09
CA VAL A 71 9.46 18.87 -7.28
C VAL A 71 8.39 19.90 -7.68
N VAL A 72 7.26 19.41 -8.18
CA VAL A 72 6.11 20.20 -8.61
C VAL A 72 5.22 20.53 -7.43
N THR A 73 5.03 19.55 -6.54
CA THR A 73 4.31 19.74 -5.29
C THR A 73 4.83 18.78 -4.21
N ALA A 74 4.83 19.30 -2.98
CA ALA A 74 5.05 18.57 -1.75
C ALA A 74 3.91 18.83 -0.75
N GLU A 75 2.71 19.14 -1.26
CA GLU A 75 1.54 19.31 -0.39
C GLU A 75 1.32 18.09 0.49
N LYS A 76 0.80 18.33 1.70
CA LYS A 76 0.59 17.26 2.67
C LYS A 76 -0.46 16.30 2.13
N ALA A 77 -0.05 15.04 1.98
CA ALA A 77 -0.95 13.97 1.69
C ALA A 77 -1.99 13.82 2.82
N LYS A 78 -3.22 13.48 2.46
CA LYS A 78 -4.36 13.30 3.36
C LYS A 78 -4.90 11.89 3.18
N VAL A 79 -5.39 11.30 4.25
CA VAL A 79 -6.11 10.03 4.14
C VAL A 79 -7.57 10.32 3.80
N ASP A 80 -8.15 9.48 2.93
CA ASP A 80 -9.57 9.53 2.60
C ASP A 80 -10.45 9.26 3.84
N ALA A 81 -11.42 10.14 4.08
CA ALA A 81 -12.35 10.03 5.20
C ALA A 81 -13.23 8.77 5.16
N ALA A 82 -13.58 8.29 3.96
CA ALA A 82 -14.41 7.10 3.78
C ALA A 82 -13.60 5.80 3.74
N ASN A 83 -12.33 5.87 3.32
CA ASN A 83 -11.46 4.69 3.24
C ASN A 83 -10.02 5.00 3.68
N PRO A 84 -9.65 4.68 4.93
CA PRO A 84 -8.33 4.99 5.44
C PRO A 84 -7.14 4.26 4.77
N ALA A 85 -7.41 3.35 3.84
CA ALA A 85 -6.38 2.73 2.99
C ALA A 85 -6.02 3.59 1.76
N ILE A 86 -6.68 4.73 1.55
CA ILE A 86 -6.42 5.62 0.42
C ILE A 86 -5.71 6.88 0.90
N LEU A 87 -4.54 7.14 0.31
CA LEU A 87 -3.77 8.36 0.51
C LEU A 87 -3.92 9.26 -0.72
N ARG A 88 -4.23 10.54 -0.49
CA ARG A 88 -4.55 11.54 -1.51
C ARG A 88 -3.64 12.74 -1.42
N MET A 89 -3.32 13.35 -2.56
CA MET A 89 -2.58 14.60 -2.65
C MET A 89 -3.15 15.45 -3.78
N ASP A 90 -3.53 16.68 -3.46
CA ASP A 90 -3.99 17.67 -4.43
C ASP A 90 -2.86 18.00 -5.43
N VAL A 91 -3.20 18.13 -6.71
CA VAL A 91 -2.24 18.36 -7.80
C VAL A 91 -2.52 19.72 -8.44
N PRO A 92 -1.51 20.62 -8.53
CA PRO A 92 -1.67 21.89 -9.22
C PRO A 92 -1.86 21.67 -10.73
N ALA A 93 -2.19 22.73 -11.46
CA ALA A 93 -2.19 22.65 -12.92
C ALA A 93 -0.81 22.20 -13.43
N LEU A 94 -0.81 21.18 -14.29
CA LEU A 94 0.40 20.62 -14.88
C LEU A 94 0.48 20.99 -16.36
N SER A 95 1.68 21.31 -16.82
CA SER A 95 1.99 21.40 -18.25
C SER A 95 2.02 20.00 -18.89
N ALA A 96 2.01 19.94 -20.22
CA ALA A 96 2.27 18.71 -20.93
C ALA A 96 3.70 18.21 -20.59
N GLY A 97 3.84 16.90 -20.34
CA GLY A 97 5.12 16.32 -19.94
C GLY A 97 4.98 15.01 -19.16
N SER A 98 6.14 14.41 -18.88
CA SER A 98 6.23 13.23 -18.01
C SER A 98 6.35 13.66 -16.56
N TYR A 99 5.72 12.90 -15.67
CA TYR A 99 5.72 13.14 -14.23
C TYR A 99 6.02 11.85 -13.47
N THR A 100 6.75 11.98 -12.37
CA THR A 100 7.05 10.87 -11.45
C THR A 100 6.37 11.12 -10.12
N VAL A 101 5.58 10.14 -9.67
CA VAL A 101 5.00 10.09 -8.34
C VAL A 101 5.85 9.18 -7.48
N THR A 102 6.42 9.72 -6.42
CA THR A 102 7.14 8.94 -5.39
C THR A 102 6.30 8.91 -4.12
N TRP A 103 6.22 7.76 -3.46
CA TRP A 103 5.50 7.62 -2.19
C TRP A 103 6.34 6.90 -1.14
N ALA A 104 6.09 7.25 0.12
CA ALA A 104 6.56 6.53 1.28
C ALA A 104 5.39 6.40 2.25
N VAL A 105 5.06 5.19 2.70
CA VAL A 105 3.85 4.90 3.48
C VAL A 105 4.16 3.97 4.63
N ALA A 106 3.59 4.26 5.79
CA ALA A 106 3.60 3.36 6.95
C ALA A 106 2.18 2.83 7.19
N GLY A 107 2.07 1.51 7.36
CA GLY A 107 0.85 0.84 7.79
C GLY A 107 0.78 0.75 9.31
N HIS A 108 -0.10 -0.13 9.82
CA HIS A 108 -0.28 -0.31 11.26
C HIS A 108 0.96 -0.90 11.97
N ASP A 109 1.78 -1.65 11.24
CA ASP A 109 3.01 -2.25 11.76
C ASP A 109 4.15 -1.24 11.98
N GLY A 110 3.96 0.02 11.55
CA GLY A 110 4.93 1.10 11.69
C GLY A 110 6.10 1.05 10.71
N HIS A 111 6.22 0.02 9.87
CA HIS A 111 7.29 -0.07 8.88
C HIS A 111 6.96 0.75 7.64
N ARG A 112 7.92 1.60 7.25
CA ARG A 112 7.80 2.40 6.03
C ARG A 112 8.18 1.61 4.79
N ARG A 113 7.29 1.60 3.82
CA ARG A 113 7.51 1.13 2.45
C ARG A 113 7.59 2.31 1.50
N LYS A 114 8.34 2.16 0.41
CA LYS A 114 8.52 3.18 -0.62
C LYS A 114 8.26 2.59 -1.99
N GLY A 115 7.92 3.46 -2.94
CA GLY A 115 7.88 3.13 -4.36
C GLY A 115 7.61 4.37 -5.20
N ASP A 116 7.55 4.16 -6.50
CA ASP A 116 7.30 5.22 -7.47
C ASP A 116 6.57 4.67 -8.70
N PHE A 117 5.97 5.58 -9.47
CA PHE A 117 5.47 5.32 -10.81
C PHE A 117 5.45 6.60 -11.64
N LYS A 118 5.27 6.45 -12.96
CA LYS A 118 5.20 7.58 -13.90
C LYS A 118 3.83 7.69 -14.55
N PHE A 119 3.47 8.90 -14.95
CA PHE A 119 2.38 9.18 -15.90
C PHE A 119 2.79 10.33 -16.81
N THR A 120 2.04 10.54 -17.89
CA THR A 120 2.28 11.62 -18.86
C THR A 120 1.02 12.46 -19.04
N VAL A 121 1.17 13.77 -19.17
CA VAL A 121 0.11 14.70 -19.60
C VAL A 121 0.40 15.14 -21.04
N LYS A 122 -0.60 15.14 -21.91
CA LYS A 122 -0.52 15.61 -23.30
C LYS A 122 -0.86 17.10 -23.44
#